data_AF-A0A438DZD5-F1
#
_entry.id   AF-A0A438DZD5-F1
#
_cell.length_a   1.000
_cell.length_b   1.000
_cell.length_c   1.000
_cell.angle_alpha   90.00
_cell.angle_beta   90.00
_cell.angle_gamma   90.00
#
_symmetry.space_group_name_H-M   'P 1'
#
loop_
_entity.id
_entity.type
_entity.pdbx_description
1 polymer ?
#
loop_
_entity_poly.entity_id
_entity_poly.type
_entity_poly.pdbx_seq_one_letter_code
_entity_poly.pdbx_strand_id
1 'polypeptide(L)'
;MSLQMVKSVVVGRFLNWVSVDAKGVAGGLLLFWDNRVLENLKVENGGYSISVRFRNCADGFSWIFSGVYRPVIGSEKEDFWEELGAICGL
;
A
#
# COMPACT_ATOMS: atom_id res chain seq x y z
N MET A 1 -2.96 11.79 -4.69
CA MET A 1 -3.75 11.26 -5.84
C MET A 1 -5.25 11.50 -5.60
N SER A 2 -6.05 11.93 -6.60
CA SER A 2 -7.49 12.24 -6.40
C SER A 2 -8.40 11.04 -6.67
N LEU A 3 -9.54 10.94 -5.98
CA LEU A 3 -10.54 9.87 -6.18
C LEU A 3 -11.05 9.80 -7.63
N GLN A 4 -11.13 10.94 -8.32
CA GLN A 4 -11.51 10.99 -9.73
C GLN A 4 -10.48 10.31 -10.64
N MET A 5 -9.19 10.47 -10.35
CA MET A 5 -8.09 9.83 -11.09
C MET A 5 -8.07 8.31 -10.88
N VAL A 6 -8.32 7.84 -9.66
CA VAL A 6 -8.39 6.40 -9.37
C VAL A 6 -9.57 5.76 -10.09
N LYS A 7 -10.73 6.44 -10.12
CA LYS A 7 -11.92 6.00 -10.85
C LYS A 7 -11.76 6.00 -12.38
N SER A 8 -10.84 6.79 -12.95
CA SER A 8 -10.57 6.74 -14.39
C SER A 8 -9.66 5.58 -14.80
N VAL A 9 -8.87 5.05 -13.87
CA VAL A 9 -7.97 3.91 -14.12
C VAL A 9 -8.64 2.58 -13.77
N VAL A 10 -9.49 2.56 -12.74
CA VAL A 10 -10.13 1.33 -12.26
C VAL A 10 -11.65 1.50 -12.14
N VAL A 11 -12.39 0.65 -12.84
CA VAL A 11 -13.86 0.66 -12.88
C VAL A 11 -14.40 -0.33 -11.83
N GLY A 12 -14.97 0.18 -10.73
CA GLY A 12 -15.61 -0.68 -9.73
C GLY A 12 -16.32 0.10 -8.62
N ARG A 13 -17.60 -0.24 -8.36
CA ARG A 13 -18.42 0.37 -7.30
C ARG A 13 -17.99 -0.02 -5.88
N PHE A 14 -17.26 -1.13 -5.76
CA PHE A 14 -16.83 -1.73 -4.49
C PHE A 14 -15.31 -1.70 -4.31
N LEU A 15 -14.63 -0.83 -5.06
CA LEU A 15 -13.17 -0.73 -5.03
C LEU A 15 -12.74 0.24 -3.92
N ASN A 16 -11.90 -0.23 -3.00
CA ASN A 16 -11.12 0.64 -2.13
C ASN A 16 -9.67 0.70 -2.61
N TRP A 17 -8.96 1.71 -2.12
CA TRP A 17 -7.59 1.96 -2.50
C TRP A 17 -6.85 2.73 -1.41
N VAL A 18 -5.53 2.62 -1.45
CA VAL A 18 -4.62 3.49 -0.70
C VAL A 18 -3.38 3.76 -1.57
N SER A 19 -2.80 4.93 -1.41
CA SER A 19 -1.57 5.32 -2.11
C SER A 19 -0.53 5.88 -1.16
N VAL A 20 0.74 5.68 -1.51
CA VAL A 20 1.88 6.38 -0.93
C VAL A 20 2.50 7.25 -2.01
N ASP A 21 2.61 8.55 -1.72
CA ASP A 21 3.20 9.50 -2.65
C ASP A 21 4.70 9.22 -2.80
N ALA A 22 5.23 9.45 -4.00
CA ALA A 22 6.63 9.24 -4.27
C ALA A 22 7.48 10.33 -3.61
N LYS A 23 8.57 9.94 -2.93
CA LYS A 23 9.60 10.88 -2.48
C LYS A 23 10.66 11.06 -3.56
N GLY A 24 10.83 12.29 -4.05
CA GLY A 24 11.94 12.70 -4.93
C GLY A 24 11.80 12.42 -6.45
N VAL A 25 11.29 11.25 -6.86
CA VAL A 25 11.15 10.84 -8.28
C VAL A 25 9.77 10.24 -8.59
N ALA A 26 9.43 10.04 -9.86
CA ALA A 26 8.19 9.33 -10.25
C ALA A 26 8.23 7.86 -9.78
N GLY A 27 7.11 7.34 -9.25
CA GLY A 27 7.00 5.91 -8.86
C GLY A 27 6.35 5.63 -7.51
N GLY A 28 5.30 6.37 -7.13
CA GLY A 28 4.56 6.11 -5.89
C GLY A 28 3.83 4.76 -5.91
N LEU A 29 3.41 4.28 -4.74
CA LEU A 29 2.67 3.03 -4.62
C LEU A 29 1.17 3.31 -4.68
N LEU A 30 0.44 2.53 -5.48
CA LEU A 30 -1.02 2.49 -5.49
C LEU A 30 -1.47 1.05 -5.30
N LEU A 31 -2.23 0.80 -4.24
CA LEU A 31 -2.86 -0.48 -3.97
C LEU A 31 -4.38 -0.30 -4.06
N PHE A 32 -5.04 -1.23 -4.74
CA PHE A 32 -6.50 -1.28 -4.84
C PHE A 32 -7.00 -2.70 -4.59
N TRP A 33 -8.21 -2.82 -4.07
CA TRP A 33 -8.85 -4.10 -3.79
C TRP A 33 -10.38 -4.01 -3.87
N ASP A 34 -11.03 -5.14 -4.08
CA ASP A 34 -12.49 -5.26 -4.01
C ASP A 34 -12.92 -5.53 -2.56
N ASN A 35 -13.71 -4.63 -1.98
CA ASN A 35 -14.22 -4.71 -0.61
C ASN A 35 -15.13 -5.92 -0.36
N ARG A 36 -15.65 -6.53 -1.43
CA ARG A 36 -16.47 -7.75 -1.31
C ARG A 36 -15.62 -8.99 -1.08
N VAL A 37 -14.33 -8.93 -1.44
CA VAL A 37 -13.38 -10.04 -1.30
C VAL A 37 -12.47 -9.81 -0.10
N LEU A 38 -11.99 -8.57 0.09
CA LEU A 38 -11.05 -8.23 1.14
C LEU A 38 -11.59 -7.09 2.01
N GLU A 39 -11.79 -7.37 3.29
CA GLU A 39 -12.02 -6.39 4.33
C GLU A 39 -10.67 -5.78 4.78
N ASN A 40 -10.57 -4.46 4.75
CA ASN A 40 -9.39 -3.75 5.25
C ASN A 40 -9.48 -3.61 6.78
N LEU A 41 -8.51 -4.16 7.50
CA LEU A 41 -8.45 -4.08 8.96
C LEU A 41 -7.53 -2.97 9.47
N LYS A 42 -6.39 -2.79 8.81
CA LYS A 42 -5.38 -1.80 9.17
C LYS A 42 -4.58 -1.41 7.94
N VAL A 43 -4.27 -0.13 7.83
CA VAL A 43 -3.36 0.42 6.84
C VAL A 43 -2.22 1.09 7.58
N GLU A 44 -1.00 0.77 7.18
CA GLU A 44 0.22 1.43 7.61
C GLU A 44 0.98 1.93 6.39
N ASN A 45 1.15 3.25 6.34
CA ASN A 45 1.86 3.91 5.26
C ASN A 45 3.22 4.37 5.79
N GLY A 46 4.29 3.86 5.19
CA GLY A 46 5.62 4.37 5.38
C GLY A 46 6.00 5.38 4.29
N GLY A 47 7.24 5.87 4.33
CA GLY A 47 7.79 6.71 3.26
C GLY A 47 8.09 5.93 1.99
N TYR A 48 8.41 4.65 2.11
CA TYR A 48 8.83 3.76 1.03
C TYR A 48 7.98 2.49 0.89
N SER A 49 7.04 2.29 1.81
CA SER A 49 6.24 1.07 1.92
C SER A 49 4.77 1.37 2.18
N ILE A 50 3.93 0.40 1.79
CA ILE A 50 2.52 0.36 2.13
C ILE A 50 2.22 -1.04 2.65
N SER A 51 1.75 -1.12 3.88
CA SER A 51 1.36 -2.39 4.50
C SER A 51 -0.12 -2.36 4.84
N VAL A 52 -0.85 -3.36 4.39
CA VAL A 52 -2.29 -3.46 4.61
C VAL A 52 -2.62 -4.83 5.17
N ARG A 53 -3.23 -4.85 6.36
CA ARG A 53 -3.81 -6.07 6.92
C ARG A 53 -5.21 -6.25 6.33
N PHE A 54 -5.37 -7.34 5.59
CA PHE A 54 -6.64 -7.76 5.03
C PHE A 54 -7.22 -8.93 5.81
N ARG A 55 -8.54 -9.01 5.79
CA ARG A 55 -9.30 -10.23 6.07
C ARG A 55 -10.07 -10.62 4.83
N ASN A 56 -9.95 -11.87 4.41
CA ASN A 56 -10.76 -12.42 3.34
C ASN A 56 -12.20 -12.59 3.83
N CYS A 57 -13.15 -12.03 3.08
CA CYS A 57 -14.58 -12.07 3.42
C CYS A 57 -15.18 -13.48 3.32
N ALA A 58 -14.59 -14.36 2.51
CA ALA A 58 -15.15 -15.70 2.27
C ALA A 58 -14.84 -16.70 3.39
N ASP A 59 -13.63 -16.66 3.95
CA ASP A 59 -13.12 -17.64 4.92
C ASP A 59 -12.68 -17.01 6.26
N GLY A 60 -12.67 -15.68 6.38
CA GLY A 60 -12.21 -14.97 7.56
C GLY A 60 -10.70 -14.95 7.76
N PHE A 61 -9.92 -15.51 6.83
CA PHE A 61 -8.46 -15.59 6.93
C PHE A 61 -7.83 -14.19 6.86
N SER A 62 -6.93 -13.89 7.80
CA SER A 62 -6.27 -12.59 7.88
C SER A 62 -4.80 -12.68 7.46
N TRP A 63 -4.36 -11.74 6.64
CA TRP A 63 -3.00 -11.68 6.10
C TRP A 63 -2.55 -10.23 5.89
N ILE A 64 -1.25 -10.03 5.72
CA ILE A 64 -0.67 -8.71 5.50
C ILE A 64 -0.10 -8.66 4.09
N PHE A 65 -0.53 -7.67 3.31
CA PHE A 65 0.11 -7.28 2.06
C PHE A 65 1.11 -6.18 2.37
N SER A 66 2.36 -6.32 1.92
CA SER A 66 3.36 -5.25 1.98
C SER A 66 3.90 -4.97 0.58
N GLY A 67 3.59 -3.78 0.07
CA GLY A 67 4.20 -3.24 -1.15
C GLY A 67 5.33 -2.29 -0.77
N VAL A 68 6.48 -2.41 -1.42
CA VAL A 68 7.65 -1.57 -1.16
C VAL A 68 8.16 -1.01 -2.48
N TYR A 69 8.57 0.26 -2.48
CA TYR A 69 9.35 0.84 -3.57
C TYR A 69 10.73 1.22 -3.05
N ARG A 70 11.73 1.05 -3.90
CA ARG A 70 13.12 1.30 -3.53
C ARG A 70 13.51 2.73 -3.89
N PRO A 71 14.11 3.51 -2.98
CA PRO A 71 14.64 4.82 -3.33
C PRO A 71 15.79 4.70 -4.33
N VAL A 72 15.82 5.65 -5.27
CA VAL A 72 16.89 5.78 -6.27
C VAL A 72 18.08 6.54 -5.70
N ILE A 73 17.82 7.51 -4.82
CA ILE A 73 18.83 8.36 -4.20
C ILE A 73 19.57 7.56 -3.12
N GLY A 74 20.90 7.60 -3.16
CA GLY A 74 21.74 6.83 -2.23
C GLY A 74 21.54 7.19 -0.77
N SER A 75 21.36 8.48 -0.46
CA SER A 75 21.17 8.99 0.91
C SER A 75 19.86 8.55 1.55
N GLU A 76 18.87 8.14 0.76
CA GLU A 76 17.56 7.68 1.25
C GLU A 76 17.53 6.16 1.53
N LYS A 77 18.61 5.44 1.19
CA LYS A 77 18.66 3.98 1.36
C LYS A 77 18.66 3.55 2.82
N GLU A 78 19.28 4.32 3.71
CA GLU A 78 19.34 4.00 5.14
C GLU A 78 17.92 4.07 5.74
N ASP A 79 17.21 5.18 5.54
CA ASP A 79 15.80 5.34 5.93
C ASP A 79 14.92 4.20 5.36
N PHE A 80 15.12 3.82 4.10
CA PHE A 80 14.41 2.71 3.48
C PHE A 80 14.63 1.38 4.20
N TRP A 81 15.88 1.06 4.56
CA TRP A 81 16.19 -0.18 5.26
C TRP A 81 15.69 -0.18 6.71
N GLU A 82 15.75 0.97 7.40
CA GLU A 82 15.15 1.11 8.73
C GLU A 82 13.63 0.89 8.68
N GLU A 83 12.95 1.50 7.70
CA GLU A 83 11.53 1.32 7.48
C GLU A 83 11.20 -0.15 7.17
N LEU A 84 11.96 -0.79 6.27
CA LEU A 84 11.76 -2.19 5.93
C LEU A 84 11.99 -3.12 7.12
N GLY A 85 12.98 -2.81 7.97
CA GLY A 85 13.26 -3.54 9.20
C GLY A 85 12.13 -3.45 10.23
N ALA A 86 11.46 -2.30 10.31
CA ALA A 86 10.29 -2.12 11.19
C ALA A 86 9.07 -2.94 10.74
N ILE A 87 8.92 -3.17 9.43
CA ILE A 87 7.83 -3.98 8.86
C ILE A 87 7.98 -5.46 9.22
N CYS A 88 9.19 -5.95 9.48
CA CYS A 88 9.44 -7.34 9.86
C CYS A 88 8.77 -7.77 11.19
N GLY A 89 8.15 -6.84 11.93
CA GLY A 89 7.44 -7.08 13.20
C GLY A 89 5.95 -6.76 13.20
N LEU A 90 5.34 -6.57 12.02
CA LEU A 90 3.89 -6.46 11.82
C LEU A 90 3.16 -7.81 11.81
#